data_AF-A0A534JYT2-F1
#
_entry.id   AF-A0A534JYT2-F1
#
_cell.length_a   1.000
_cell.length_b   1.000
_cell.length_c   1.000
_cell.angle_alpha   90.00
_cell.angle_beta   90.00
_cell.angle_gamma   90.00
#
_symmetry.space_group_name_H-M   'P 1'
#
loop_
_entity.id
_entity.type
_entity.pdbx_description
1 polymer ?
#
loop_
_entity_poly.entity_id
_entity_poly.type
_entity_poly.pdbx_seq_one_letter_code
_entity_poly.pdbx_strand_id
1 'polypeptide(L)'
;MGRTLTLFAYKLQFFFGPAFRGRFGPLAYLALILIFLPSGFGFGAGLGTTVKAADPTTAIGILAAPLAGLLAVGLLYSLGAGVTAHASEFDFFLTADVRPRQYLVADLLFQLISLLGAGGLAAGVAAVAMTVTMGQPVYAAAPLFGLLVVYEFFVLMTAQVLVILRVRYPKAPVRLVTIALLILSLLPSAGLADPAFPVRFAGLPIPATAFASLGLAVLRGAAWPLVDVLLAIVWGGGIALAWYVLSDTYIVHGLRPTMSAGFGQVDMGSRMEIQRHLTARLGGVTTRVRFRPEQGGDTSLMTRLHLVRIWRDG
;
A
#
# COMPACT_ATOMS: atom_id res chain seq x y z
N MET A 1 23.35 0.32 -10.76
CA MET A 1 22.00 0.10 -10.20
C MET A 1 20.95 0.39 -11.28
N GLY A 2 19.90 -0.43 -11.41
CA GLY A 2 18.84 -0.19 -12.39
C GLY A 2 17.98 1.02 -12.03
N ARG A 3 17.39 1.70 -13.03
CA ARG A 3 16.59 2.95 -12.85
C ARG A 3 15.50 2.84 -11.78
N THR A 4 14.83 1.69 -11.68
CA THR A 4 13.81 1.39 -10.65
C THR A 4 14.38 1.43 -9.23
N LEU A 5 15.56 0.85 -9.00
CA LEU A 5 16.19 0.84 -7.68
C LEU A 5 16.64 2.24 -7.26
N THR A 6 17.14 3.03 -8.22
CA THR A 6 17.50 4.44 -7.97
C THR A 6 16.27 5.26 -7.56
N LEU A 7 15.14 5.10 -8.26
CA LEU A 7 13.87 5.74 -7.91
C LEU A 7 13.36 5.32 -6.53
N PHE A 8 13.43 4.02 -6.24
CA PHE A 8 13.02 3.49 -4.95
C PHE A 8 13.89 4.02 -3.80
N ALA A 9 15.23 3.99 -3.96
CA ALA A 9 16.16 4.54 -2.97
C ALA A 9 15.92 6.04 -2.75
N TYR A 10 15.66 6.79 -3.84
CA TYR A 10 15.29 8.20 -3.75
C TYR A 10 14.01 8.41 -2.93
N LYS A 11 12.94 7.64 -3.18
CA LYS A 11 11.70 7.70 -2.40
C LYS A 11 11.93 7.42 -0.91
N LEU A 12 12.71 6.38 -0.60
CA LEU A 12 13.05 6.03 0.78
C LEU A 12 13.83 7.15 1.48
N GLN A 13 14.89 7.66 0.85
CA GLN A 13 15.69 8.75 1.41
C GLN A 13 14.87 10.03 1.55
N PHE A 14 13.98 10.30 0.60
CA PHE A 14 13.13 11.47 0.68
C PHE A 14 12.13 11.39 1.84
N PHE A 15 11.46 10.24 2.00
CA PHE A 15 10.44 10.04 3.01
C PHE A 15 11.01 9.86 4.42
N PHE A 16 12.02 9.00 4.59
CA PHE A 16 12.60 8.68 5.90
C PHE A 16 13.86 9.49 6.23
N GLY A 17 14.53 10.09 5.24
CA GLY A 17 15.76 10.87 5.47
C GLY A 17 15.61 11.96 6.53
N PRO A 18 14.51 12.74 6.58
CA PRO A 18 14.29 13.69 7.66
C PRO A 18 14.26 13.04 9.06
N ALA A 19 13.68 11.85 9.20
CA ALA A 19 13.62 11.12 10.47
C ALA A 19 15.00 10.60 10.90
N PHE A 20 15.91 10.38 9.96
CA PHE A 20 17.28 9.96 10.23
C PHE A 20 18.27 11.13 10.37
N ARG A 21 17.83 12.38 10.20
CA ARG A 21 18.68 13.56 10.40
C ARG A 21 18.80 13.92 11.89
N GLY A 22 20.01 14.32 12.29
CA GLY A 22 20.32 14.74 13.66
C GLY A 22 20.79 13.61 14.56
N ARG A 23 21.47 13.97 15.66
CA ARG A 23 22.16 13.02 16.57
C ARG A 23 21.26 11.91 17.14
N PHE A 24 19.96 12.17 17.29
CA PHE A 24 18.99 11.26 17.90
C PHE A 24 17.83 10.86 16.98
N GLY A 25 17.81 11.31 15.72
CA GLY A 25 16.71 11.02 14.78
C GLY A 25 16.42 9.51 14.62
N PRO A 26 17.44 8.68 14.29
CA PRO A 26 17.27 7.24 14.20
C PRO A 26 16.76 6.59 15.49
N LEU A 27 17.17 7.11 16.66
CA LEU A 27 16.74 6.61 17.96
C LEU A 27 15.27 6.95 18.24
N ALA A 28 14.81 8.14 17.84
CA ALA A 28 13.40 8.52 17.96
C ALA A 28 12.51 7.65 17.06
N TYR A 29 12.94 7.37 15.83
CA TYR A 29 12.23 6.46 14.92
C TYR A 29 12.19 5.03 15.47
N LEU A 30 13.31 4.53 16.00
CA LEU A 30 13.38 3.22 16.65
C LEU A 30 12.48 3.16 17.90
N ALA A 31 12.50 4.19 18.75
CA ALA A 31 11.63 4.28 19.91
C ALA A 31 10.15 4.25 19.51
N LEU A 32 9.76 4.98 18.46
CA LEU A 32 8.40 4.95 17.92
C LEU A 32 7.98 3.54 17.52
N ILE A 33 8.85 2.81 16.80
CA ILE A 33 8.59 1.40 16.42
C ILE A 33 8.45 0.52 17.67
N LEU A 34 9.36 0.67 18.65
CA LEU A 34 9.36 -0.15 19.86
C LEU A 34 8.11 0.03 20.72
N ILE A 35 7.50 1.23 20.74
CA ILE A 35 6.27 1.51 21.49
C ILE A 35 5.08 0.67 20.99
N PHE A 36 5.07 0.26 19.73
CA PHE A 36 4.02 -0.60 19.17
C PHE A 36 4.26 -2.10 19.38
N LEU A 37 5.39 -2.51 19.95
CA LEU A 37 5.65 -3.93 20.20
C LEU A 37 4.70 -4.55 21.23
N PRO A 38 4.44 -3.92 22.40
CA PRO A 38 3.50 -4.48 23.37
C PRO A 38 2.08 -4.60 22.81
N SER A 39 1.63 -3.62 22.02
CA SER A 39 0.31 -3.68 21.38
C SER A 39 0.25 -4.77 20.31
N GLY A 40 1.31 -4.93 19.49
CA GLY A 40 1.44 -6.04 18.56
C GLY A 40 1.38 -7.40 19.26
N PHE A 41 2.14 -7.58 20.35
CA PHE A 41 2.10 -8.80 21.16
C PHE A 41 0.71 -9.05 21.74
N GLY A 42 0.10 -8.05 22.38
CA GLY A 42 -1.23 -8.17 22.99
C GLY A 42 -2.31 -8.51 21.96
N PHE A 43 -2.28 -7.85 20.80
CA PHE A 43 -3.20 -8.13 19.70
C PHE A 43 -3.01 -9.56 19.17
N GLY A 44 -1.77 -9.98 18.93
CA GLY A 44 -1.46 -11.33 18.49
C GLY A 44 -1.86 -12.42 19.51
N ALA A 45 -1.59 -12.20 20.79
CA ALA A 45 -2.01 -13.11 21.85
C ALA A 45 -3.54 -13.21 21.95
N GLY A 46 -4.24 -12.07 21.82
CA GLY A 46 -5.70 -12.02 21.78
C GLY A 46 -6.29 -12.78 20.58
N LEU A 47 -5.74 -12.57 19.38
CA LEU A 47 -6.15 -13.33 18.20
C LEU A 47 -5.85 -14.83 18.34
N GLY A 48 -4.66 -15.20 18.83
CA GLY A 48 -4.30 -16.59 18.99
C GLY A 48 -5.18 -17.33 20.01
N THR A 49 -5.48 -16.71 21.14
CA THR A 49 -6.39 -17.28 22.16
C THR A 49 -7.82 -17.43 21.66
N THR A 50 -8.36 -16.42 20.96
CA THR A 50 -9.71 -16.47 20.38
C THR A 50 -9.82 -17.53 19.27
N VAL A 51 -8.82 -17.61 18.38
CA VAL A 51 -8.75 -18.64 17.33
C VAL A 51 -8.61 -20.04 17.91
N LYS A 52 -7.85 -20.21 19.00
CA LYS A 52 -7.68 -21.50 19.67
C LYS A 52 -8.99 -22.06 20.24
N ALA A 53 -9.84 -21.18 20.77
CA ALA A 53 -11.13 -21.54 21.36
C ALA A 53 -12.25 -21.73 20.31
N ALA A 54 -12.04 -21.27 19.07
CA ALA A 54 -13.03 -21.29 18.01
C ALA A 54 -12.99 -22.57 17.17
N ASP A 55 -14.15 -22.98 16.68
CA ASP A 55 -14.24 -24.00 15.62
C ASP A 55 -13.56 -23.50 14.32
N PRO A 56 -13.21 -24.38 13.37
CA PRO A 56 -12.50 -23.99 12.15
C PRO A 56 -13.15 -22.86 11.36
N THR A 57 -14.49 -22.82 11.26
CA THR A 57 -15.18 -21.82 10.44
C THR A 57 -15.17 -20.46 11.11
N THR A 58 -15.42 -20.40 12.42
CA THR A 58 -15.34 -19.18 13.20
C THR A 58 -13.90 -18.65 13.28
N ALA A 59 -12.91 -19.54 13.41
CA ALA A 59 -11.49 -19.18 13.40
C ALA A 59 -11.07 -18.50 12.08
N ILE A 60 -11.54 -19.01 10.93
CA ILE A 60 -11.31 -18.36 9.63
C ILE A 60 -11.95 -16.97 9.60
N GLY A 61 -13.17 -16.82 10.11
CA GLY A 61 -13.84 -15.52 10.20
C GLY A 61 -13.04 -14.50 11.03
N ILE A 62 -12.58 -14.89 12.22
CA ILE A 62 -11.77 -14.06 13.12
C ILE A 62 -10.48 -13.58 12.43
N LEU A 63 -9.78 -14.47 11.72
CA LEU A 63 -8.56 -14.14 10.99
C LEU A 63 -8.81 -13.35 9.70
N ALA A 64 -9.95 -13.56 9.04
CA ALA A 64 -10.31 -12.87 7.82
C ALA A 64 -10.70 -11.41 8.06
N ALA A 65 -11.25 -11.07 9.23
CA ALA A 65 -11.66 -9.70 9.54
C ALA A 65 -10.54 -8.64 9.49
N PRO A 66 -9.36 -8.83 10.13
CA PRO A 66 -8.26 -7.88 9.98
C PRO A 66 -7.74 -7.82 8.53
N LEU A 67 -7.72 -8.94 7.81
CA LEU A 67 -7.32 -8.96 6.38
C LEU A 67 -8.33 -8.20 5.49
N ALA A 68 -9.63 -8.35 5.76
CA ALA A 68 -10.69 -7.58 5.14
C ALA A 68 -10.53 -6.07 5.42
N GLY A 69 -10.20 -5.72 6.67
CA GLY A 69 -9.89 -4.34 7.06
C GLY A 69 -8.70 -3.76 6.28
N LEU A 70 -7.60 -4.51 6.14
CA LEU A 70 -6.44 -4.10 5.36
C LEU A 70 -6.80 -3.86 3.88
N LEU A 71 -7.57 -4.77 3.27
CA LEU A 71 -8.04 -4.61 1.90
C LEU A 71 -8.95 -3.38 1.76
N ALA A 72 -9.89 -3.17 2.68
CA ALA A 72 -10.77 -2.02 2.68
C ALA A 72 -10.01 -0.70 2.78
N VAL A 73 -8.96 -0.62 3.62
CA VAL A 73 -8.07 0.54 3.71
C VAL A 73 -7.33 0.77 2.40
N GLY A 74 -6.80 -0.30 1.77
CA GLY A 74 -6.17 -0.21 0.45
C GLY A 74 -7.12 0.29 -0.65
N LEU A 75 -8.37 -0.19 -0.64
CA LEU A 75 -9.41 0.28 -1.56
C LEU A 75 -9.78 1.74 -1.30
N LEU A 76 -9.90 2.16 -0.04
CA LEU A 76 -10.13 3.56 0.34
C LEU A 76 -8.99 4.46 -0.15
N TYR A 77 -7.74 4.02 0.02
CA TYR A 77 -6.56 4.71 -0.48
C TYR A 77 -6.59 4.90 -2.00
N SER A 78 -7.07 3.90 -2.74
CA SER A 78 -7.25 3.97 -4.20
C SER A 78 -8.32 4.98 -4.67
N LEU A 79 -9.34 5.27 -3.83
CA LEU A 79 -10.35 6.30 -4.11
C LEU A 79 -9.78 7.72 -4.05
N GLY A 80 -8.75 7.94 -3.24
CA GLY A 80 -8.09 9.23 -3.11
C GLY A 80 -7.18 9.53 -4.31
N ALA A 81 -6.00 8.93 -4.29
CA ALA A 81 -4.96 9.12 -5.29
C ALA A 81 -4.22 7.82 -5.63
N GLY A 82 -4.01 6.93 -4.66
CA GLY A 82 -3.43 5.58 -4.70
C GLY A 82 -2.09 5.35 -5.42
N VAL A 83 -1.59 6.33 -6.17
CA VAL A 83 -0.18 6.50 -6.53
C VAL A 83 0.22 7.88 -6.08
N THR A 84 1.18 7.93 -5.18
CA THR A 84 1.48 9.14 -4.41
C THR A 84 2.86 9.63 -4.76
N ALA A 85 2.90 10.73 -5.51
CA ALA A 85 4.13 11.39 -5.88
C ALA A 85 4.34 12.62 -5.00
N HIS A 86 5.51 12.74 -4.39
CA HIS A 86 5.90 14.01 -3.80
C HIS A 86 6.13 15.06 -4.91
N ALA A 87 5.96 16.35 -4.60
CA ALA A 87 6.09 17.44 -5.57
C ALA A 87 7.45 17.42 -6.30
N SER A 88 8.53 17.01 -5.62
CA SER A 88 9.86 16.86 -6.20
C SER A 88 10.00 15.68 -7.17
N GLU A 89 9.17 14.64 -7.02
CA GLU A 89 9.16 13.51 -7.95
C GLU A 89 8.59 13.95 -9.31
N PHE A 90 7.66 14.92 -9.34
CA PHE A 90 7.11 15.46 -10.58
C PHE A 90 8.17 16.15 -11.44
N ASP A 91 9.05 16.96 -10.85
CA ASP A 91 10.16 17.58 -11.58
C ASP A 91 11.13 16.53 -12.13
N PHE A 92 11.33 15.42 -11.41
CA PHE A 92 12.12 14.29 -11.88
C PHE A 92 11.44 13.57 -13.06
N PHE A 93 10.13 13.31 -13.02
CA PHE A 93 9.39 12.71 -14.15
C PHE A 93 9.41 13.58 -15.41
N LEU A 94 9.38 14.90 -15.23
CA LEU A 94 9.38 15.83 -16.35
C LEU A 94 10.76 15.99 -17.01
N THR A 95 11.83 15.53 -16.35
CA THR A 95 13.21 15.75 -16.80
C THR A 95 14.01 14.47 -17.03
N ALA A 96 13.61 13.34 -16.43
CA ALA A 96 14.29 12.06 -16.55
C ALA A 96 13.54 11.08 -17.48
N ASP A 97 14.29 10.33 -18.28
CA ASP A 97 13.77 9.24 -19.13
C ASP A 97 13.36 8.03 -18.28
N VAL A 98 12.21 8.10 -17.61
CA VAL A 98 11.66 7.04 -16.76
C VAL A 98 10.42 6.45 -17.39
N ARG A 99 10.39 5.12 -17.55
CA ARG A 99 9.18 4.43 -18.05
C ARG A 99 8.11 4.36 -16.96
N PRO A 100 6.81 4.49 -17.26
CA PRO A 100 5.73 4.42 -16.27
C PRO A 100 5.80 3.19 -15.37
N ARG A 101 6.05 2.02 -15.96
CA ARG A 101 6.22 0.76 -15.23
C ARG A 101 7.36 0.80 -14.22
N GLN A 102 8.51 1.39 -14.58
CA GLN A 102 9.66 1.48 -13.67
C GLN A 102 9.33 2.30 -12.44
N TYR A 103 8.56 3.37 -12.61
CA TYR A 103 8.06 4.17 -11.49
C TYR A 103 7.03 3.41 -10.65
N LEU A 104 6.04 2.77 -11.28
CA LEU A 104 5.02 2.02 -10.55
C LEU A 104 5.63 0.88 -9.72
N VAL A 105 6.66 0.18 -10.22
CA VAL A 105 7.42 -0.79 -9.42
C VAL A 105 8.11 -0.11 -8.24
N ALA A 106 8.80 1.00 -8.47
CA ALA A 106 9.50 1.72 -7.41
C ALA A 106 8.54 2.23 -6.33
N ASP A 107 7.36 2.69 -6.73
CA ASP A 107 6.30 3.14 -5.84
C ASP A 107 5.68 1.98 -5.06
N LEU A 108 5.38 0.85 -5.70
CA LEU A 108 4.87 -0.35 -5.05
C LEU A 108 5.86 -0.89 -3.99
N LEU A 109 7.15 -0.95 -4.34
CA LEU A 109 8.21 -1.34 -3.40
C LEU A 109 8.34 -0.34 -2.25
N PHE A 110 8.27 0.96 -2.55
CA PHE A 110 8.32 2.00 -1.53
C PHE A 110 7.13 1.88 -0.56
N GLN A 111 5.91 1.71 -1.07
CA GLN A 111 4.71 1.52 -0.24
C GLN A 111 4.82 0.28 0.65
N LEU A 112 5.28 -0.85 0.10
CA LEU A 112 5.49 -2.08 0.85
C LEU A 112 6.52 -1.89 1.97
N ILE A 113 7.70 -1.36 1.65
CA ILE A 113 8.77 -1.18 2.63
C ILE A 113 8.40 -0.12 3.67
N SER A 114 7.65 0.92 3.28
CA SER A 114 7.17 1.93 4.23
C SER A 114 6.14 1.35 5.19
N LEU A 115 5.23 0.49 4.70
CA LEU A 115 4.25 -0.21 5.52
C LEU A 115 4.94 -1.16 6.52
N LEU A 116 5.91 -1.96 6.03
CA LEU A 116 6.71 -2.85 6.87
C LEU A 116 7.60 -2.09 7.86
N GLY A 117 8.15 -0.94 7.48
CA GLY A 117 8.92 -0.07 8.36
C GLY A 117 8.05 0.55 9.46
N ALA A 118 6.81 0.90 9.16
CA ALA A 118 5.89 1.51 10.12
C ALA A 118 5.29 0.49 11.11
N GLY A 119 4.91 -0.70 10.64
CA GLY A 119 4.16 -1.67 11.46
C GLY A 119 4.65 -3.12 11.37
N GLY A 120 5.57 -3.44 10.47
CA GLY A 120 6.02 -4.81 10.21
C GLY A 120 6.67 -5.49 11.42
N LEU A 121 7.45 -4.75 12.23
CA LEU A 121 8.03 -5.30 13.46
C LEU A 121 6.94 -5.69 14.47
N ALA A 122 5.94 -4.82 14.67
CA ALA A 122 4.81 -5.09 15.56
C ALA A 122 3.95 -6.25 15.04
N ALA A 123 3.73 -6.33 13.73
CA ALA A 123 3.03 -7.45 13.09
C ALA A 123 3.82 -8.77 13.19
N GLY A 124 5.15 -8.73 13.09
CA GLY A 124 6.01 -9.88 13.33
C GLY A 124 5.93 -10.37 14.77
N VAL A 125 5.94 -9.46 15.75
CA VAL A 125 5.73 -9.80 17.17
C VAL A 125 4.31 -10.32 17.41
N ALA A 126 3.30 -9.79 16.72
CA ALA A 126 1.94 -10.34 16.77
C ALA A 126 1.90 -11.79 16.25
N ALA A 127 2.60 -12.10 15.14
CA ALA A 127 2.70 -13.45 14.61
C ALA A 127 3.39 -14.42 15.59
N VAL A 128 4.44 -13.97 16.28
CA VAL A 128 5.08 -14.74 17.36
C VAL A 128 4.09 -14.99 18.51
N ALA A 129 3.37 -13.96 18.96
CA ALA A 129 2.38 -14.11 20.03
C ALA A 129 1.24 -15.07 19.66
N MET A 130 0.74 -15.00 18.42
CA MET A 130 -0.29 -15.92 17.90
C MET A 130 0.18 -17.37 17.89
N THR A 131 1.40 -17.63 17.40
CA THR A 131 1.94 -19.00 17.33
C THR A 131 2.19 -19.60 18.71
N VAL A 132 2.79 -18.83 19.63
CA VAL A 132 3.03 -19.28 21.01
C VAL A 132 1.72 -19.57 21.74
N THR A 133 0.69 -18.71 21.61
CA THR A 133 -0.61 -18.94 22.25
C THR A 133 -1.36 -20.16 21.68
N MET A 134 -1.21 -20.41 20.38
CA MET A 134 -1.70 -21.61 19.70
C MET A 134 -0.91 -22.89 20.07
N GLY A 135 0.17 -22.78 20.84
CA GLY A 135 1.03 -23.91 21.21
C GLY A 135 1.92 -24.41 20.07
N GLN A 136 2.09 -23.60 19.02
CA GLN A 136 2.97 -23.89 17.89
C GLN A 136 4.40 -23.41 18.16
N PRO A 137 5.39 -24.00 17.48
CA PRO A 137 6.76 -23.54 17.61
C PRO A 137 6.95 -22.13 17.02
N VAL A 138 7.84 -21.34 17.62
CA VAL A 138 8.09 -19.94 17.24
C VAL A 138 8.47 -19.77 15.77
N TYR A 139 9.14 -20.75 15.16
CA TYR A 139 9.49 -20.68 13.74
C TYR A 139 8.26 -20.67 12.80
N ALA A 140 7.08 -21.11 13.26
CA ALA A 140 5.82 -21.00 12.51
C ALA A 140 5.38 -19.53 12.34
N ALA A 141 5.95 -18.58 13.09
CA ALA A 141 5.67 -17.17 12.93
C ALA A 141 6.19 -16.63 11.59
N ALA A 142 7.27 -17.22 11.05
CA ALA A 142 7.85 -16.82 9.78
C ALA A 142 6.90 -17.04 8.59
N PRO A 143 6.33 -18.23 8.35
CA PRO A 143 5.34 -18.41 7.29
C PRO A 143 4.05 -17.62 7.54
N LEU A 144 3.63 -17.44 8.80
CA LEU A 144 2.46 -16.61 9.13
C LEU A 144 2.67 -15.13 8.75
N PHE A 145 3.82 -14.57 9.13
CA PHE A 145 4.21 -13.21 8.74
C PHE A 145 4.41 -13.10 7.23
N GLY A 146 5.01 -14.12 6.59
CA GLY A 146 5.14 -14.18 5.13
C GLY A 146 3.79 -14.12 4.41
N LEU A 147 2.76 -14.83 4.90
CA LEU A 147 1.41 -14.74 4.36
C LEU A 147 0.84 -13.33 4.47
N LEU A 148 1.06 -12.64 5.59
CA LEU A 148 0.66 -11.24 5.76
C LEU A 148 1.36 -10.33 4.74
N VAL A 149 2.68 -10.46 4.57
CA VAL A 149 3.45 -9.67 3.58
C VAL A 149 2.93 -9.89 2.16
N VAL A 150 2.65 -11.16 1.78
CA VAL A 150 2.09 -11.49 0.46
C VAL A 150 0.71 -10.86 0.29
N TYR A 151 -0.13 -10.91 1.34
CA TYR A 151 -1.45 -10.30 1.31
C TYR A 151 -1.39 -8.76 1.22
N GLU A 152 -0.51 -8.11 1.98
CA GLU A 152 -0.27 -6.67 1.89
C GLU A 152 0.17 -6.27 0.48
N PHE A 153 1.08 -7.03 -0.12
CA PHE A 153 1.50 -6.80 -1.50
C PHE A 153 0.34 -6.92 -2.48
N PHE A 154 -0.53 -7.93 -2.32
CA PHE A 154 -1.76 -8.07 -3.10
C PHE A 154 -2.69 -6.85 -2.93
N VAL A 155 -2.87 -6.34 -1.71
CA VAL A 155 -3.70 -5.15 -1.43
C VAL A 155 -3.12 -3.91 -2.13
N LEU A 156 -1.81 -3.69 -2.02
CA LEU A 156 -1.12 -2.55 -2.64
C LEU A 156 -1.23 -2.62 -4.18
N MET A 157 -1.00 -3.79 -4.78
CA MET A 157 -1.18 -3.98 -6.22
C MET A 157 -2.62 -3.72 -6.66
N THR A 158 -3.60 -4.22 -5.90
CA THR A 158 -5.02 -3.99 -6.18
C THR A 158 -5.36 -2.50 -6.16
N ALA A 159 -4.88 -1.78 -5.13
CA ALA A 159 -5.06 -0.34 -5.03
C ALA A 159 -4.44 0.39 -6.24
N GLN A 160 -3.21 0.03 -6.61
CA GLN A 160 -2.50 0.64 -7.74
C GLN A 160 -3.20 0.35 -9.09
N VAL A 161 -3.72 -0.87 -9.29
CA VAL A 161 -4.52 -1.24 -10.48
C VAL A 161 -5.76 -0.34 -10.61
N LEU A 162 -6.52 -0.15 -9.54
CA LEU A 162 -7.74 0.68 -9.56
C LEU A 162 -7.43 2.15 -9.86
N VAL A 163 -6.29 2.65 -9.37
CA VAL A 163 -5.81 3.99 -9.71
C VAL A 163 -5.49 4.10 -11.18
N ILE A 164 -4.70 3.16 -11.72
CA ILE A 164 -4.34 3.16 -13.14
C ILE A 164 -5.59 3.12 -14.01
N LEU A 165 -6.58 2.27 -13.67
CA LEU A 165 -7.86 2.19 -14.37
C LEU A 165 -8.62 3.51 -14.35
N ARG A 166 -8.66 4.20 -13.20
CA ARG A 166 -9.32 5.50 -13.07
C ARG A 166 -8.65 6.58 -13.92
N VAL A 167 -7.32 6.55 -14.03
CA VAL A 167 -6.55 7.49 -14.86
C VAL A 167 -6.74 7.18 -16.35
N ARG A 168 -6.70 5.90 -16.73
CA ARG A 168 -6.85 5.44 -18.11
C ARG A 168 -8.27 5.64 -18.64
N TYR A 169 -9.27 5.44 -17.79
CA TYR A 169 -10.69 5.49 -18.13
C TYR A 169 -11.45 6.48 -17.24
N PRO A 170 -11.23 7.80 -17.41
CA PRO A 170 -11.79 8.82 -16.51
C PRO A 170 -13.33 8.92 -16.55
N LYS A 171 -13.96 8.44 -17.64
CA LYS A 171 -15.42 8.40 -17.80
C LYS A 171 -16.04 7.07 -17.32
N ALA A 172 -15.22 6.04 -17.08
CA ALA A 172 -15.72 4.75 -16.62
C ALA A 172 -16.07 4.83 -15.12
N PRO A 173 -17.04 4.02 -14.65
CA PRO A 173 -17.49 4.02 -13.26
C PRO A 173 -16.49 3.35 -12.30
N VAL A 174 -15.17 3.47 -12.52
CA VAL A 174 -14.13 2.83 -11.69
C VAL A 174 -14.30 3.19 -10.22
N ARG A 175 -14.65 4.44 -9.91
CA ARG A 175 -14.93 4.88 -8.54
C ARG A 175 -16.10 4.13 -7.90
N LEU A 176 -17.18 3.89 -8.65
CA LEU A 176 -18.34 3.14 -8.16
C LEU A 176 -17.98 1.67 -7.94
N VAL A 177 -17.21 1.09 -8.86
CA VAL A 177 -16.68 -0.28 -8.71
C VAL A 177 -15.80 -0.39 -7.47
N THR A 178 -14.88 0.55 -7.23
CA THR A 178 -14.05 0.58 -6.03
C THR A 178 -14.88 0.71 -4.75
N ILE A 179 -15.93 1.54 -4.74
CA ILE A 179 -16.84 1.66 -3.59
C ILE A 179 -17.59 0.33 -3.36
N ALA A 180 -18.09 -0.30 -4.43
CA ALA A 180 -18.74 -1.59 -4.33
C ALA A 180 -17.77 -2.66 -3.78
N LEU A 181 -16.54 -2.72 -4.29
CA LEU A 181 -15.49 -3.61 -3.78
C LEU A 181 -15.16 -3.33 -2.32
N LEU A 182 -15.13 -2.05 -1.90
CA LEU A 182 -14.89 -1.67 -0.52
C LEU A 182 -15.99 -2.20 0.40
N ILE A 183 -17.27 -2.00 0.03
CA ILE A 183 -18.41 -2.51 0.79
C ILE A 183 -18.35 -4.05 0.85
N LEU A 184 -18.12 -4.71 -0.29
CA LEU A 184 -18.02 -6.16 -0.38
C LEU A 184 -16.84 -6.70 0.44
N SER A 185 -15.72 -5.98 0.51
CA SER A 185 -14.54 -6.38 1.29
C SER A 185 -14.79 -6.37 2.80
N LEU A 186 -15.76 -5.58 3.28
CA LEU A 186 -16.11 -5.49 4.70
C LEU A 186 -17.16 -6.53 5.13
N LEU A 187 -17.81 -7.20 4.17
CA LEU A 187 -18.84 -8.20 4.48
C LEU A 187 -18.37 -9.33 5.42
N PRO A 188 -17.14 -9.85 5.34
CA PRO A 188 -16.67 -10.87 6.30
C PRO A 188 -16.73 -10.41 7.76
N SER A 189 -16.57 -9.11 8.01
CA SER A 189 -16.68 -8.53 9.35
C SER A 189 -18.13 -8.46 9.86
N ALA A 190 -19.12 -8.43 8.96
CA ALA A 190 -20.53 -8.42 9.34
C ALA A 190 -20.95 -9.73 10.00
N GLY A 191 -20.45 -10.87 9.52
CA GLY A 191 -20.72 -12.18 10.13
C GLY A 191 -20.09 -12.37 11.52
N LEU A 192 -19.09 -11.57 11.89
CA LEU A 192 -18.57 -11.54 13.26
C LEU A 192 -19.39 -10.63 14.18
N ALA A 193 -19.98 -9.55 13.63
CA ALA A 193 -20.80 -8.62 14.39
C ALA A 193 -22.19 -9.19 14.70
N ASP A 194 -22.76 -9.96 13.77
CA ASP A 194 -24.05 -10.63 13.94
C ASP A 194 -23.93 -12.12 13.60
N PRO A 195 -23.87 -13.02 14.61
CA PRO A 195 -23.84 -14.47 14.38
C PRO A 195 -25.09 -15.01 13.68
N ALA A 196 -26.21 -14.29 13.70
CA ALA A 196 -27.44 -14.66 13.00
C ALA A 196 -27.43 -14.22 11.52
N PHE A 197 -26.35 -13.58 11.05
CA PHE A 197 -26.25 -13.14 9.67
C PHE A 197 -26.37 -14.34 8.72
N PRO A 198 -27.22 -14.27 7.69
CA PRO A 198 -27.61 -15.44 6.89
C PRO A 198 -26.49 -15.99 5.99
N VAL A 199 -25.38 -15.24 5.83
CA VAL A 199 -24.28 -15.59 4.92
C VAL A 199 -23.09 -16.12 5.71
N ARG A 200 -22.65 -17.33 5.37
CA ARG A 200 -21.42 -17.94 5.91
C ARG A 200 -20.20 -17.52 5.09
N PHE A 201 -19.54 -16.45 5.52
CA PHE A 201 -18.40 -15.88 4.78
C PHE A 201 -17.17 -16.80 4.72
N ALA A 202 -16.97 -17.68 5.69
CA ALA A 202 -15.81 -18.57 5.76
C ALA A 202 -15.65 -19.49 4.53
N GLY A 203 -16.76 -19.79 3.82
CA GLY A 203 -16.74 -20.63 2.61
C GLY A 203 -16.72 -19.86 1.29
N LEU A 204 -16.69 -18.52 1.31
CA LEU A 204 -16.70 -17.73 0.08
C LEU A 204 -15.29 -17.67 -0.53
N PRO A 205 -15.16 -17.70 -1.88
CA PRO A 205 -13.89 -17.66 -2.59
C PRO A 205 -13.31 -16.23 -2.66
N ILE A 206 -13.17 -15.58 -1.51
CA ILE A 206 -12.66 -14.20 -1.40
C ILE A 206 -11.22 -14.18 -0.87
N PRO A 207 -10.42 -13.16 -1.20
CA PRO A 207 -9.01 -13.12 -0.80
C PRO A 207 -8.80 -13.23 0.71
N ALA A 208 -9.57 -12.51 1.51
CA ALA A 208 -9.40 -12.48 2.96
C ALA A 208 -9.60 -13.86 3.61
N THR A 209 -10.57 -14.65 3.15
CA THR A 209 -10.87 -15.98 3.71
C THR A 209 -9.85 -17.02 3.26
N ALA A 210 -9.40 -16.96 2.00
CA ALA A 210 -8.35 -17.85 1.49
C ALA A 210 -7.02 -17.63 2.24
N PHE A 211 -6.60 -16.38 2.46
CA PHE A 211 -5.39 -16.11 3.23
C PHE A 211 -5.55 -16.42 4.72
N ALA A 212 -6.76 -16.21 5.28
CA ALA A 212 -7.06 -16.58 6.66
C ALA A 212 -7.02 -18.11 6.89
N SER A 213 -7.50 -18.91 5.95
CA SER A 213 -7.44 -20.38 6.09
C SER A 213 -6.02 -20.91 5.95
N LEU A 214 -5.19 -20.33 5.08
CA LEU A 214 -3.75 -20.61 5.02
C LEU A 214 -3.05 -20.24 6.33
N GLY A 215 -3.37 -19.08 6.90
CA GLY A 215 -2.88 -18.66 8.21
C GLY A 215 -3.31 -19.62 9.32
N LEU A 216 -4.57 -20.07 9.30
CA LEU A 216 -5.08 -21.05 10.24
C LEU A 216 -4.36 -22.40 10.12
N ALA A 217 -4.04 -22.85 8.90
CA ALA A 217 -3.27 -24.08 8.68
C ALA A 217 -1.88 -23.98 9.33
N VAL A 218 -1.20 -22.84 9.17
CA VAL A 218 0.08 -22.57 9.85
C VAL A 218 -0.08 -22.61 11.37
N LEU A 219 -1.10 -21.95 11.91
CA LEU A 219 -1.35 -21.88 13.35
C LEU A 219 -1.79 -23.21 13.97
N ARG A 220 -2.32 -24.14 13.18
CA ARG A 220 -2.70 -25.49 13.63
C ARG A 220 -1.65 -26.55 13.32
N GLY A 221 -0.54 -26.20 12.66
CA GLY A 221 0.45 -27.16 12.18
C GLY A 221 -0.14 -28.15 11.17
N ALA A 222 -1.17 -27.73 10.43
CA ALA A 222 -1.87 -28.57 9.46
C ALA A 222 -1.32 -28.38 8.03
N ALA A 223 -1.58 -29.36 7.16
CA ALA A 223 -1.31 -29.21 5.74
C ALA A 223 -2.11 -28.04 5.15
N TRP A 224 -1.52 -27.34 4.18
CA TRP A 224 -2.19 -26.23 3.52
C TRP A 224 -3.36 -26.73 2.67
N PRO A 225 -4.58 -26.20 2.85
CA PRO A 225 -5.73 -26.59 2.05
C PRO A 225 -5.52 -26.21 0.58
N LEU A 226 -5.50 -27.20 -0.31
CA LEU A 226 -5.20 -27.02 -1.73
C LEU A 226 -6.12 -26.00 -2.40
N VAL A 227 -7.42 -26.01 -2.06
CA VAL A 227 -8.41 -25.08 -2.62
C VAL A 227 -8.04 -23.63 -2.31
N ASP A 228 -7.63 -23.33 -1.07
CA ASP A 228 -7.31 -21.97 -0.67
C ASP A 228 -5.94 -21.50 -1.20
N VAL A 229 -4.99 -22.43 -1.35
CA VAL A 229 -3.74 -22.15 -2.09
C VAL A 229 -4.06 -21.74 -3.52
N LEU A 230 -4.92 -22.50 -4.21
CA LEU A 230 -5.33 -22.18 -5.57
C LEU A 230 -6.08 -20.85 -5.64
N LEU A 231 -6.98 -20.56 -4.69
CA LEU A 231 -7.68 -19.28 -4.62
C LEU A 231 -6.72 -18.11 -4.41
N ALA A 232 -5.74 -18.24 -3.51
CA ALA A 232 -4.71 -17.22 -3.29
C ALA A 232 -3.87 -16.98 -4.55
N ILE A 233 -3.51 -18.05 -5.29
CA ILE A 233 -2.79 -17.96 -6.56
C ILE A 233 -3.65 -17.30 -7.63
N VAL A 234 -4.93 -17.64 -7.74
CA VAL A 234 -5.83 -17.06 -8.75
C VAL A 234 -6.04 -15.57 -8.48
N TRP A 235 -6.31 -15.18 -7.24
CA TRP A 235 -6.47 -13.77 -6.88
C TRP A 235 -5.16 -12.98 -7.03
N GLY A 236 -4.06 -13.50 -6.48
CA GLY A 236 -2.74 -12.88 -6.56
C GLY A 236 -2.23 -12.77 -8.00
N GLY A 237 -2.30 -13.87 -8.75
CA GLY A 237 -1.90 -13.95 -10.16
C GLY A 237 -2.79 -13.12 -11.07
N GLY A 238 -4.10 -13.08 -10.82
CA GLY A 238 -5.04 -12.23 -11.57
C GLY A 238 -4.74 -10.75 -11.41
N ILE A 239 -4.53 -10.28 -10.16
CA ILE A 239 -4.14 -8.90 -9.90
C ILE A 239 -2.74 -8.61 -10.43
N ALA A 240 -1.78 -9.54 -10.31
CA ALA A 240 -0.44 -9.36 -10.85
C ALA A 240 -0.44 -9.22 -12.39
N LEU A 241 -1.25 -10.02 -13.07
CA LEU A 241 -1.43 -9.93 -14.51
C LEU A 241 -2.10 -8.61 -14.91
N ALA A 242 -3.19 -8.24 -14.23
CA ALA A 242 -3.87 -6.97 -14.46
C ALA A 242 -2.92 -5.78 -14.28
N TRP A 243 -2.14 -5.79 -13.20
CA TRP A 243 -1.11 -4.80 -12.94
C TRP A 243 -0.06 -4.77 -14.04
N TYR A 244 0.48 -5.93 -14.44
CA TYR A 244 1.50 -6.01 -15.49
C TYR A 244 1.01 -5.40 -16.80
N VAL A 245 -0.19 -5.76 -17.24
CA VAL A 245 -0.82 -5.25 -18.48
C VAL A 245 -1.09 -3.74 -18.40
N LEU A 246 -1.44 -3.23 -17.22
CA LEU A 246 -1.76 -1.81 -17.02
C LEU A 246 -0.55 -0.94 -16.71
N SER A 247 0.57 -1.52 -16.26
CA SER A 247 1.73 -0.80 -15.73
C SER A 247 2.48 0.08 -16.74
N ASP A 248 2.24 -0.08 -18.05
CA ASP A 248 2.81 0.82 -19.07
C ASP A 248 1.95 2.09 -19.29
N THR A 249 0.82 2.21 -18.61
CA THR A 249 -0.07 3.37 -18.73
C THR A 249 0.64 4.62 -18.20
N TYR A 250 0.62 5.70 -18.98
CA TYR A 250 1.12 7.00 -18.55
C TYR A 250 0.21 7.60 -17.47
N ILE A 251 0.67 7.58 -16.22
CA ILE A 251 -0.13 7.99 -15.04
C ILE A 251 0.10 9.43 -14.59
N VAL A 252 1.00 10.18 -15.23
CA VAL A 252 1.45 11.50 -14.74
C VAL A 252 0.31 12.51 -14.61
N HIS A 253 -0.69 12.48 -15.51
CA HIS A 253 -1.87 13.35 -15.42
C HIS A 253 -2.84 13.00 -14.29
N GLY A 254 -2.69 11.82 -13.68
CA GLY A 254 -3.51 11.32 -12.59
C GLY A 254 -2.86 11.37 -11.21
N LEU A 255 -1.55 11.61 -11.15
CA LEU A 255 -0.80 11.76 -9.91
C LEU A 255 -1.28 13.01 -9.17
N ARG A 256 -1.68 12.86 -7.90
CA ARG A 256 -1.99 13.98 -7.02
C ARG A 256 -0.86 14.13 -5.98
N PRO A 257 -0.40 15.36 -5.70
CA PRO A 257 0.59 15.60 -4.65
C PRO A 257 -0.04 15.23 -3.30
N THR A 258 0.64 14.36 -2.56
CA THR A 258 0.04 13.68 -1.40
C THR A 258 0.43 14.22 -0.05
N MET A 259 1.14 15.35 0.02
CA MET A 259 1.34 16.03 1.28
C MET A 259 1.24 17.54 1.10
N SER A 260 0.01 18.07 1.08
CA SER A 260 -0.26 19.44 1.54
C SER A 260 -0.59 19.48 3.05
N ALA A 261 -0.72 18.32 3.72
CA ALA A 261 -1.25 18.23 5.08
C ALA A 261 -0.20 18.15 6.20
N GLY A 262 1.09 17.96 5.90
CA GLY A 262 2.13 17.74 6.93
C GLY A 262 3.16 18.87 7.10
N PHE A 263 3.33 19.71 6.09
CA PHE A 263 4.20 20.88 6.13
C PHE A 263 3.50 21.91 5.27
N GLY A 264 3.33 23.14 5.76
CA GLY A 264 2.62 24.25 5.08
C GLY A 264 3.24 24.63 3.73
N GLN A 265 3.13 23.73 2.76
CA GLN A 265 3.67 23.80 1.42
C GLN A 265 2.51 24.02 0.46
N VAL A 266 2.53 25.21 -0.13
CA VAL A 266 1.89 25.69 -1.36
C VAL A 266 0.78 24.81 -1.91
N ASP A 267 -0.42 25.39 -1.97
CA ASP A 267 -1.62 24.79 -2.57
C ASP A 267 -1.39 24.48 -4.07
N MET A 268 -0.88 23.29 -4.35
CA MET A 268 -0.63 22.75 -5.69
C MET A 268 -1.93 22.43 -6.44
N GLY A 269 -3.08 22.46 -5.76
CA GLY A 269 -4.41 22.36 -6.39
C GLY A 269 -4.59 23.47 -7.43
N SER A 270 -4.23 24.70 -7.07
CA SER A 270 -4.27 25.87 -7.97
C SER A 270 -3.38 25.70 -9.21
N ARG A 271 -2.18 25.12 -9.07
CA ARG A 271 -1.24 24.91 -10.19
C ARG A 271 -1.68 23.79 -11.13
N MET A 272 -2.23 22.70 -10.59
CA MET A 272 -2.83 21.63 -11.39
C MET A 272 -4.11 22.10 -12.09
N GLU A 273 -4.88 22.99 -11.48
CA GLU A 273 -6.07 23.60 -12.07
C GLU A 273 -5.71 24.58 -13.20
N ILE A 274 -4.62 25.34 -13.05
CA ILE A 274 -4.00 26.13 -14.12
C ILE A 274 -3.53 25.24 -15.28
N GLN A 275 -2.87 24.11 -14.98
CA GLN A 275 -2.49 23.13 -16.00
C GLN A 275 -3.73 22.55 -16.69
N ARG A 276 -4.80 22.23 -15.95
CA ARG A 276 -6.09 21.78 -16.51
C ARG A 276 -6.70 22.82 -17.44
N HIS A 277 -6.72 24.09 -17.04
CA HIS A 277 -7.27 25.17 -17.84
C HIS A 277 -6.46 25.46 -19.10
N LEU A 278 -5.12 25.43 -19.00
CA LEU A 278 -4.22 25.61 -20.14
C LEU A 278 -4.33 24.47 -21.16
N THR A 279 -4.47 23.22 -20.69
CA THR A 279 -4.56 22.05 -21.57
C THR A 279 -5.97 21.87 -22.15
N ALA A 280 -7.01 22.25 -21.41
CA ALA A 280 -8.41 22.09 -21.85
C ALA A 280 -8.93 23.22 -22.74
N ARG A 281 -8.42 24.47 -22.64
CA ARG A 281 -8.93 25.61 -23.44
C ARG A 281 -8.16 25.92 -24.73
N LEU A 282 -6.96 25.39 -24.94
CA LEU A 282 -6.05 25.91 -25.98
C LEU A 282 -5.39 24.81 -26.83
N GLY A 283 -6.11 23.71 -27.13
CA GLY A 283 -5.65 22.54 -27.88
C GLY A 283 -5.19 22.75 -29.35
N GLY A 284 -4.94 24.00 -29.77
CA GLY A 284 -4.33 24.33 -31.06
C GLY A 284 -3.42 25.57 -31.07
N VAL A 285 -3.45 26.42 -30.03
CA VAL A 285 -2.77 27.74 -30.04
C VAL A 285 -1.49 27.75 -29.18
N THR A 286 -1.25 26.73 -28.36
CA THR A 286 -0.12 26.68 -27.40
C THR A 286 1.17 26.05 -27.95
N THR A 287 1.26 25.74 -29.25
CA THR A 287 2.53 25.29 -29.88
C THR A 287 3.67 26.32 -29.76
N ARG A 288 3.38 27.56 -29.34
CA ARG A 288 4.38 28.62 -29.12
C ARG A 288 4.57 29.04 -27.66
N VAL A 289 3.82 28.51 -26.71
CA VAL A 289 4.07 28.75 -25.27
C VAL A 289 4.96 27.63 -24.75
N ARG A 290 6.27 27.83 -24.82
CA ARG A 290 7.23 26.93 -24.16
C ARG A 290 7.06 27.05 -22.65
N PHE A 291 6.68 25.95 -22.02
CA PHE A 291 6.90 25.74 -20.59
C PHE A 291 8.39 26.01 -20.31
N ARG A 292 8.70 26.98 -19.43
CA ARG A 292 10.07 27.30 -19.01
C ARG A 292 10.30 26.64 -17.63
N PRO A 293 10.74 25.37 -17.56
CA PRO A 293 11.02 24.65 -16.31
C PRO A 293 12.19 25.25 -15.49
N GLU A 294 12.81 26.30 -16.02
CA GLU A 294 13.89 27.04 -15.38
C GLU A 294 13.39 27.99 -14.29
N GLN A 295 12.13 28.44 -14.39
CA GLN A 295 11.45 29.18 -13.31
C GLN A 295 10.71 28.19 -12.41
N GLY A 296 11.49 27.34 -11.76
CA GLY A 296 10.99 26.52 -10.68
C GLY A 296 10.45 27.42 -9.54
N GLY A 297 9.32 27.06 -8.94
CA GLY A 297 8.83 27.77 -7.74
C GLY A 297 9.81 27.61 -6.56
N ASP A 298 9.73 28.47 -5.54
CA ASP A 298 10.66 28.46 -4.38
C ASP A 298 10.85 27.07 -3.72
N THR A 299 9.81 26.24 -3.75
CA THR A 299 9.85 24.83 -3.31
C THR A 299 10.75 23.95 -4.19
N SER A 300 10.76 24.15 -5.51
CA SER A 300 11.65 23.45 -6.44
C SER A 300 13.10 23.91 -6.29
N LEU A 301 13.35 25.18 -5.96
CA LEU A 301 14.70 25.69 -5.67
C LEU A 301 15.24 25.07 -4.38
N MET A 302 14.43 25.05 -3.31
CA MET A 302 14.77 24.37 -2.05
C MET A 302 14.99 22.87 -2.26
N THR A 303 14.18 22.22 -3.11
CA THR A 303 14.36 20.81 -3.45
C THR A 303 15.63 20.59 -4.28
N ARG A 304 15.92 21.41 -5.28
CA ARG A 304 17.18 21.37 -6.05
C ARG A 304 18.39 21.57 -5.16
N LEU A 305 18.33 22.52 -4.21
CA LEU A 305 19.38 22.73 -3.22
C LEU A 305 19.51 21.51 -2.28
N HIS A 306 18.39 20.89 -1.89
CA HIS A 306 18.42 19.67 -1.09
C HIS A 306 18.98 18.47 -1.87
N LEU A 307 18.66 18.35 -3.15
CA LEU A 307 19.18 17.35 -4.07
C LEU A 307 20.69 17.51 -4.28
N VAL A 308 21.16 18.75 -4.47
CA VAL A 308 22.60 19.06 -4.56
C VAL A 308 23.31 18.75 -3.24
N ARG A 309 22.67 19.02 -2.09
CA ARG A 309 23.23 18.68 -0.77
C ARG A 309 23.33 17.18 -0.54
N ILE A 310 22.28 16.42 -0.82
CA ILE A 310 22.28 14.95 -0.69
C ILE A 310 23.31 14.33 -1.64
N TRP A 311 23.39 14.81 -2.89
CA TRP A 311 24.38 14.34 -3.85
C TRP A 311 25.83 14.66 -3.44
N ARG A 312 26.05 15.81 -2.78
CA ARG A 312 27.38 16.19 -2.28
C ARG A 312 27.76 15.45 -0.99
N ASP A 313 26.80 15.23 -0.10
CA ASP A 313 27.06 14.80 1.28
C ASP A 313 26.83 13.27 1.49
N GLY A 314 26.23 12.56 0.52
CA GLY A 314 26.06 11.09 0.53
C GLY A 314 24.74 10.60 1.10
#